data_AF-A0A6J2T1L7-F1
#
_entry.id   AF-A0A6J2T1L7-F1
#
_cell.length_a   1.000
_cell.length_b   1.000
_cell.length_c   1.000
_cell.angle_alpha   90.00
_cell.angle_beta   90.00
_cell.angle_gamma   90.00
#
_symmetry.space_group_name_H-M   'P 1'
#
loop_
_entity.id
_entity.type
_entity.pdbx_description
1 polymer ?
#
loop_
_entity_poly.entity_id
_entity_poly.type
_entity_poly.pdbx_seq_one_letter_code
_entity_poly.pdbx_strand_id
1 'polypeptide(L)'
;MSRYRAPFHQLRLQYGNNKGKNYTEIEDRFLVCMLHKLGFDKENVYEELRAAIRASPQFRFDWFIKSRTALELQRRCNTLITLIERENMELEKKERAEKKKKTPKTPGGSSGGGNNNTPAAPPQPKANQKRKNEVVATSSNAKKKKK
;
A
#
# COMPACT_ATOMS: atom_id res chain seq x y z
N MET A 1 15.62 3.04 3.37
CA MET A 1 15.59 4.07 2.30
C MET A 1 16.64 3.83 1.20
N SER A 2 16.80 2.59 0.70
CA SER A 2 17.93 2.20 -0.17
C SER A 2 17.73 2.50 -1.67
N ARG A 3 16.53 2.93 -2.09
CA ARG A 3 16.19 3.10 -3.51
C ARG A 3 16.68 4.40 -4.14
N TYR A 4 17.10 5.38 -3.35
CA TYR A 4 17.49 6.71 -3.84
C TYR A 4 18.87 7.10 -3.31
N ARG A 5 19.75 7.57 -4.20
CA ARG A 5 21.10 8.05 -3.85
C ARG A 5 21.05 9.40 -3.14
N ALA A 6 20.03 10.22 -3.43
CA ALA A 6 19.75 11.47 -2.74
C ALA A 6 18.25 11.59 -2.37
N PRO A 7 17.81 10.98 -1.24
CA PRO A 7 16.39 10.91 -0.86
C PRO A 7 15.72 12.29 -0.77
N PHE A 8 16.42 13.29 -0.24
CA PHE A 8 15.94 14.68 -0.09
C PHE A 8 15.59 15.38 -1.42
N HIS A 9 16.04 14.87 -2.56
CA HIS A 9 15.73 15.44 -3.88
C HIS A 9 14.92 14.48 -4.75
N GLN A 10 15.21 13.18 -4.66
CA GLN A 10 14.68 12.19 -5.60
C GLN A 10 13.40 11.48 -5.13
N LEU A 11 13.13 11.44 -3.83
CA LEU A 11 12.01 10.67 -3.29
C LEU A 11 10.67 11.26 -3.76
N ARG A 12 9.95 10.53 -4.61
CA ARG A 12 8.55 10.84 -4.96
C ARG A 12 7.61 9.95 -4.17
N LEU A 13 6.53 10.55 -3.68
CA LEU A 13 5.49 9.88 -2.94
C LEU A 13 4.28 9.66 -3.86
N GLN A 14 3.76 8.44 -3.89
CA GLN A 14 2.53 8.14 -4.61
C GLN A 14 1.31 8.44 -3.73
N TYR A 15 0.76 9.65 -3.86
CA TYR A 15 -0.29 10.14 -2.95
C TYR A 15 -1.69 9.53 -3.15
N GLY A 16 -2.03 9.14 -4.38
CA GLY A 16 -3.42 8.84 -4.76
C GLY A 16 -4.36 9.98 -4.33
N ASN A 17 -5.44 9.64 -3.63
CA ASN A 17 -6.43 10.61 -3.12
C ASN A 17 -6.01 11.32 -1.82
N ASN A 18 -4.84 11.02 -1.23
CA ASN A 18 -4.44 11.48 0.12
C ASN A 18 -3.41 12.63 0.12
N LYS A 19 -3.17 13.30 -1.02
CA LYS A 19 -2.21 14.41 -1.10
C LYS A 19 -2.59 15.57 -0.17
N GLY A 20 -3.88 15.93 -0.15
CA GLY A 20 -4.37 17.14 0.50
C GLY A 20 -3.89 18.41 -0.22
N LYS A 21 -4.41 19.58 0.18
CA LYS A 21 -4.06 20.89 -0.42
C LYS A 21 -2.99 21.66 0.36
N ASN A 22 -2.68 21.23 1.58
CA ASN A 22 -1.92 22.04 2.53
C ASN A 22 -0.42 21.79 2.45
N TYR A 23 0.01 20.54 2.20
CA TYR A 23 1.43 20.17 2.16
C TYR A 23 1.92 20.00 0.73
N THR A 24 3.11 20.51 0.44
CA THR A 24 3.75 20.32 -0.86
C THR A 24 4.63 19.07 -0.90
N GLU A 25 4.96 18.60 -2.11
CA GLU A 25 5.87 17.46 -2.26
C GLU A 25 7.29 17.72 -1.77
N ILE A 26 7.68 18.99 -1.64
CA ILE A 26 8.99 19.38 -1.13
C ILE A 26 8.99 19.23 0.39
N GLU A 27 7.93 19.71 1.05
CA GLU A 27 7.73 19.56 2.48
C GLU A 27 7.63 18.08 2.88
N ASP A 28 6.73 17.32 2.25
CA ASP A 28 6.52 15.91 2.58
C ASP A 28 7.80 15.08 2.43
N ARG A 29 8.59 15.34 1.39
CA ARG A 29 9.87 14.69 1.16
C ARG A 29 10.87 14.99 2.27
N PHE A 30 10.94 16.24 2.71
CA PHE A 30 11.77 16.61 3.84
C PHE A 30 11.31 15.93 5.13
N LEU A 31 9.99 15.90 5.40
CA LEU A 31 9.43 15.25 6.59
C LEU A 31 9.84 13.78 6.67
N VAL A 32 9.63 13.01 5.60
CA VAL A 32 9.96 11.58 5.56
C VAL A 32 11.48 11.36 5.65
N CYS A 33 12.27 12.13 4.90
CA CYS A 33 13.73 11.96 4.90
C CYS A 33 14.35 12.32 6.25
N MET A 34 13.89 13.41 6.87
CA MET A 34 14.39 13.86 8.16
C MET A 34 13.92 12.94 9.28
N LEU A 35 12.66 12.46 9.26
CA LEU A 35 12.17 11.49 10.22
C LEU A 35 12.97 10.17 10.18
N HIS A 36 13.28 9.68 8.97
CA HIS A 36 14.14 8.50 8.81
C HIS A 36 15.57 8.75 9.29
N LYS A 37 16.10 9.96 9.14
CA LYS A 37 17.45 10.33 9.63
C LYS A 37 17.52 10.40 11.16
N LEU A 38 16.48 10.94 11.81
CA LEU A 38 16.42 11.09 13.27
C LEU A 38 16.12 9.76 13.99
N GLY A 39 15.43 8.84 13.29
CA GLY A 39 14.99 7.56 13.83
C GLY A 39 13.60 7.67 14.46
N PHE A 40 12.66 6.85 13.98
CA PHE A 40 11.24 6.93 14.36
C PHE A 40 10.95 6.48 15.81
N ASP A 41 11.91 5.88 16.49
CA ASP A 41 11.76 5.22 17.79
C ASP A 41 12.07 6.14 19.00
N LYS A 42 12.33 7.42 18.75
CA LYS A 42 12.58 8.41 19.81
C LYS A 42 11.29 9.12 20.24
N GLU A 43 11.08 9.23 21.54
CA GLU A 43 9.88 9.84 22.14
C GLU A 43 9.66 11.30 21.70
N ASN A 44 10.73 12.06 21.46
CA ASN A 44 10.70 13.47 21.05
C ASN A 44 11.06 13.72 19.58
N VAL A 45 11.01 12.70 18.72
CA VAL A 45 11.45 12.82 17.31
C VAL A 45 10.73 13.93 16.54
N TYR A 46 9.45 14.16 16.84
CA TYR A 46 8.64 15.17 16.15
C TYR A 46 8.94 16.61 16.60
N GLU A 47 9.42 16.81 17.83
CA GLU A 47 9.93 18.11 18.28
C GLU A 47 11.31 18.39 17.66
N GLU A 48 12.19 17.38 17.58
CA GLU A 48 13.46 17.50 16.85
C GLU A 48 13.23 17.78 15.36
N LEU A 49 12.26 17.11 14.74
CA LEU A 49 11.85 17.35 13.35
C LEU A 49 11.39 18.80 13.16
N ARG A 50 10.58 19.32 14.09
CA ARG A 50 10.11 20.70 14.07
C ARG A 50 11.27 21.70 14.18
N ALA A 51 12.26 21.42 15.03
CA ALA A 51 13.48 22.23 15.11
C ALA A 51 14.28 22.18 13.79
N ALA A 52 14.43 20.98 13.19
CA ALA A 52 15.13 20.80 11.92
C ALA A 52 14.47 21.55 10.75
N ILE A 53 13.13 21.58 10.70
CA ILE A 53 12.37 22.38 9.72
C ILE A 53 12.72 23.87 9.84
N ARG A 54 12.78 24.41 11.07
CA ARG A 54 13.10 25.82 11.30
C ARG A 54 14.55 26.17 11.00
N ALA A 55 15.45 25.23 11.25
CA ALA A 55 16.87 25.40 10.96
C ALA A 55 17.17 25.32 9.45
N SER A 56 16.32 24.64 8.68
CA SER A 56 16.56 24.43 7.25
C SER A 56 16.34 25.72 6.43
N PRO A 57 17.35 26.18 5.67
CA PRO A 57 17.22 27.38 4.83
C PRO A 57 16.13 27.27 3.76
N GLN A 58 15.78 26.05 3.31
CA GLN A 58 14.77 25.85 2.28
C GLN A 58 13.35 26.28 2.71
N PHE A 59 13.10 26.35 4.02
CA PHE A 59 11.81 26.75 4.60
C PHE A 59 11.85 28.16 5.20
N ARG A 60 12.84 28.99 4.83
CA ARG A 60 13.02 30.35 5.35
C ARG A 60 11.72 31.17 5.27
N PHE A 61 11.07 31.13 4.10
CA PHE A 61 9.86 31.89 3.78
C PHE A 61 8.58 31.06 3.89
N ASP A 62 8.68 29.76 4.14
CA ASP A 62 7.52 28.89 4.31
C ASP A 62 6.99 28.98 5.75
N TRP A 63 6.06 29.91 5.95
CA TRP A 63 5.41 30.09 7.25
C TRP A 63 4.45 28.95 7.61
N PHE A 64 3.88 28.27 6.61
CA PHE A 64 2.95 27.17 6.84
C PHE A 64 3.65 26.03 7.57
N ILE A 65 4.75 25.51 7.00
CA ILE A 65 5.46 24.37 7.58
C ILE A 65 6.13 24.72 8.92
N LYS A 66 6.61 25.95 9.09
CA LYS A 66 7.20 26.44 10.35
C LYS A 66 6.18 26.62 11.48
N SER A 67 4.91 26.88 11.14
CA SER A 67 3.83 27.05 12.11
C SER A 67 3.30 25.72 12.66
N ARG A 68 3.61 24.59 12.03
CA ARG A 68 3.10 23.28 12.45
C ARG A 68 3.59 22.92 13.86
N THR A 69 2.70 22.31 14.61
CA THR A 69 3.00 21.67 15.90
C THR A 69 3.58 20.26 15.67
N ALA A 70 4.29 19.71 16.67
CA ALA A 70 4.80 18.34 16.57
C ALA A 70 3.68 17.33 16.30
N LEU A 71 2.50 17.52 16.89
CA LEU A 71 1.34 16.64 16.69
C LEU A 71 0.80 16.69 15.25
N GLU A 72 0.76 17.88 14.63
CA GLU A 72 0.33 18.02 13.23
C GLU A 72 1.35 17.38 12.28
N LEU A 73 2.65 17.58 12.53
CA LEU A 73 3.73 16.94 11.78
C LEU A 73 3.67 15.42 11.94
N GLN A 74 3.41 14.91 13.13
CA GLN A 74 3.22 13.49 13.40
C GLN A 74 2.06 12.91 12.60
N ARG A 75 0.88 13.55 12.62
CA ARG A 75 -0.27 13.09 11.82
C ARG A 75 0.04 13.05 10.33
N ARG A 76 0.76 14.06 9.82
CA ARG A 76 1.20 14.10 8.43
C ARG A 76 2.16 12.96 8.15
N CYS A 77 3.21 12.79 8.96
CA CYS A 77 4.19 11.73 8.82
C CYS A 77 3.56 10.33 8.83
N ASN A 78 2.62 10.05 9.74
CA ASN A 78 1.90 8.77 9.78
C ASN A 78 1.18 8.48 8.46
N THR A 79 0.53 9.49 7.89
CA THR A 79 -0.14 9.37 6.58
C THR A 79 0.89 9.04 5.48
N LEU A 80 2.03 9.73 5.48
CA LEU A 80 3.10 9.50 4.50
C LEU A 80 3.72 8.10 4.65
N ILE A 81 3.92 7.63 5.89
CA ILE A 81 4.41 6.29 6.19
C ILE A 81 3.46 5.24 5.60
N THR A 82 2.14 5.36 5.85
CA THR A 82 1.15 4.44 5.28
C THR A 82 1.16 4.43 3.74
N LEU A 83 1.38 5.57 3.10
CA LEU A 83 1.51 5.65 1.64
C LEU A 83 2.76 4.90 1.15
N ILE A 84 3.89 5.09 1.81
CA ILE A 84 5.16 4.41 1.49
C ILE A 84 5.05 2.91 1.74
N GLU A 85 4.46 2.48 2.85
CA GLU A 85 4.28 1.07 3.17
C GLU A 85 3.38 0.37 2.14
N ARG A 86 2.30 1.03 1.73
CA ARG A 86 1.43 0.54 0.65
C ARG A 86 2.18 0.42 -0.68
N GLU A 87 2.92 1.47 -1.05
CA GLU A 87 3.74 1.48 -2.25
C GLU A 87 4.79 0.36 -2.22
N ASN A 88 5.46 0.17 -1.08
CA ASN A 88 6.46 -0.87 -0.93
C ASN A 88 5.86 -2.28 -1.01
N MET A 89 4.69 -2.51 -0.40
CA MET A 89 3.95 -3.78 -0.51
C MET A 89 3.52 -4.10 -1.95
N GLU A 90 3.06 -3.10 -2.71
CA GLU A 90 2.68 -3.30 -4.12
C GLU A 90 3.90 -3.61 -4.98
N LEU A 91 5.02 -2.91 -4.75
CA LEU A 91 6.27 -3.15 -5.46
C LEU A 91 6.84 -4.54 -5.16
N GLU A 92 6.82 -4.98 -3.90
CA GLU A 92 7.24 -6.34 -3.51
C GLU A 92 6.37 -7.43 -4.17
N LYS A 93 5.04 -7.23 -4.24
CA LYS A 93 4.14 -8.14 -4.95
C LYS A 93 4.45 -8.22 -6.44
N LYS A 94 4.73 -7.07 -7.08
CA LYS A 94 5.05 -6.98 -8.51
C LYS A 94 6.39 -7.63 -8.82
N GLU A 95 7.41 -7.41 -7.99
CA GLU A 95 8.73 -8.07 -8.12
C GLU A 95 8.61 -9.60 -7.98
N ARG A 96 7.80 -10.07 -7.03
CA ARG A 96 7.54 -11.51 -6.85
C ARG A 96 6.77 -12.13 -8.02
N ALA A 97 5.88 -11.36 -8.66
CA ALA A 97 5.16 -11.79 -9.86
C ALA A 97 6.04 -11.78 -11.12
N GLU A 98 6.96 -10.83 -11.26
CA GLU A 98 7.92 -10.80 -12.37
C GLU A 98 8.97 -11.90 -12.27
N LYS A 99 9.44 -12.24 -11.06
CA LYS A 99 10.32 -13.41 -10.86
C LYS A 99 9.65 -14.72 -11.27
N LYS A 100 8.31 -14.83 -11.12
CA LYS A 100 7.52 -15.98 -11.63
C LYS A 100 7.29 -15.97 -13.14
N LYS A 101 7.43 -14.82 -13.82
CA LYS A 101 7.31 -14.72 -15.29
C LYS A 101 8.65 -14.83 -16.01
N LYS A 102 9.77 -14.57 -15.33
CA LYS A 102 11.14 -14.68 -15.87
C LYS A 102 11.76 -16.07 -15.74
N THR A 103 11.08 -17.06 -15.16
CA THR A 103 11.45 -18.46 -15.38
C THR A 103 11.07 -18.82 -16.83
N PRO A 104 12.03 -19.09 -17.72
CA PRO A 104 11.72 -19.53 -19.07
C PRO A 104 10.99 -20.87 -18.97
N LYS A 105 9.81 -20.98 -19.59
CA LYS A 105 9.37 -22.29 -20.09
C LYS A 105 10.40 -22.69 -21.14
N THR A 106 11.22 -23.70 -20.84
CA THR A 106 12.07 -24.38 -21.82
C THR A 106 11.19 -24.89 -22.97
N PRO A 107 11.48 -24.53 -24.24
CA PRO A 107 10.90 -25.20 -25.39
C PRO A 107 11.85 -26.31 -25.89
N GLY A 108 11.35 -27.55 -25.97
CA GLY A 108 11.99 -28.70 -26.65
C GLY A 108 12.58 -29.78 -25.71
N GLY A 109 12.30 -31.08 -25.85
CA GLY A 109 11.51 -31.78 -26.87
C GLY A 109 11.31 -33.29 -26.61
N SER A 110 10.32 -33.84 -27.35
CA SER A 110 10.14 -35.18 -27.92
C SER A 110 10.26 -36.48 -27.08
N SER A 111 9.17 -37.26 -26.95
CA SER A 111 8.90 -38.48 -27.77
C SER A 111 7.94 -39.48 -27.09
N GLY A 112 7.08 -40.10 -27.90
CA GLY A 112 6.17 -41.23 -27.56
C GLY A 112 4.73 -40.78 -27.29
N GLY A 113 3.74 -40.96 -28.16
CA GLY A 113 3.51 -41.99 -29.17
C GLY A 113 2.19 -42.67 -28.82
N GLY A 114 1.15 -42.50 -29.65
CA GLY A 114 -0.13 -43.20 -29.45
C GLY A 114 -1.33 -42.52 -30.09
N ASN A 115 -1.52 -42.76 -31.39
CA ASN A 115 -2.80 -42.59 -32.08
C ASN A 115 -3.91 -43.35 -31.36
N ASN A 116 -5.12 -42.78 -31.28
CA ASN A 116 -6.32 -43.47 -31.76
C ASN A 116 -7.49 -42.53 -32.02
N ASN A 117 -8.22 -42.92 -33.06
CA ASN A 117 -9.23 -42.20 -33.83
C ASN A 117 -10.62 -42.20 -33.14
N THR A 118 -11.35 -41.11 -33.32
CA THR A 118 -12.79 -40.76 -33.10
C THR A 118 -13.84 -41.85 -33.48
N PRO A 119 -15.20 -41.66 -33.34
CA PRO A 119 -16.05 -40.72 -32.56
C PRO A 119 -17.34 -41.35 -31.93
N ALA A 120 -18.22 -40.50 -31.35
CA ALA A 120 -19.71 -40.60 -31.25
C ALA A 120 -20.39 -40.90 -29.89
N ALA A 121 -21.52 -40.21 -29.67
CA ALA A 121 -22.29 -39.92 -28.43
C ALA A 121 -23.51 -40.86 -28.21
N PRO A 122 -24.57 -40.50 -27.43
CA PRO A 122 -24.74 -40.25 -25.97
C PRO A 122 -25.72 -41.29 -25.33
N PRO A 123 -26.09 -41.20 -24.01
CA PRO A 123 -27.47 -40.75 -23.70
C PRO A 123 -27.67 -39.99 -22.35
N GLN A 124 -28.78 -39.25 -22.27
CA GLN A 124 -29.36 -38.56 -21.08
C GLN A 124 -30.17 -39.54 -20.16
N PRO A 125 -31.11 -39.09 -19.28
CA PRO A 125 -31.00 -38.39 -17.98
C PRO A 125 -31.75 -39.14 -16.83
N LYS A 126 -31.48 -38.87 -15.53
CA LYS A 126 -32.47 -39.16 -14.45
C LYS A 126 -32.45 -38.15 -13.28
N ALA A 127 -33.55 -37.39 -13.24
CA ALA A 127 -34.38 -36.87 -12.15
C ALA A 127 -33.96 -36.97 -10.65
N ASN A 128 -34.05 -35.80 -10.00
CA ASN A 128 -34.90 -35.48 -8.84
C ASN A 128 -34.49 -35.98 -7.43
N GLN A 129 -34.06 -35.04 -6.57
CA GLN A 129 -34.62 -34.93 -5.21
C GLN A 129 -34.47 -33.54 -4.59
N LYS A 130 -35.52 -33.18 -3.87
CA LYS A 130 -35.98 -31.89 -3.36
C LYS A 130 -35.85 -31.89 -1.82
N ARG A 131 -35.38 -30.79 -1.20
CA ARG A 131 -35.57 -30.35 0.21
C ARG A 131 -34.71 -29.08 0.38
N LYS A 132 -35.20 -27.83 0.45
CA LYS A 132 -36.18 -27.12 1.30
C LYS A 132 -35.67 -26.83 2.73
N ASN A 133 -35.57 -25.52 3.02
CA ASN A 133 -35.52 -24.81 4.32
C ASN A 133 -34.27 -25.02 5.22
N GLU A 134 -33.78 -24.08 6.03
CA GLU A 134 -34.32 -22.79 6.48
C GLU A 134 -33.21 -21.87 7.04
N VAL A 135 -33.60 -20.60 7.17
CA VAL A 135 -32.91 -19.45 7.76
C VAL A 135 -32.56 -19.67 9.24
N VAL A 136 -31.37 -19.22 9.65
CA VAL A 136 -31.12 -18.78 11.04
C VAL A 136 -30.39 -17.45 10.98
N ALA A 137 -31.17 -16.38 11.04
CA ALA A 137 -30.69 -15.06 11.41
C ALA A 137 -30.46 -15.04 12.92
N THR A 138 -29.22 -14.83 13.35
CA THR A 138 -28.88 -14.62 14.76
C THR A 138 -28.92 -13.12 15.06
N SER A 139 -29.83 -12.77 15.96
CA SER A 139 -30.06 -11.44 16.51
C SER A 139 -28.97 -11.04 17.50
N SER A 140 -28.44 -9.82 17.36
CA SER A 140 -27.72 -9.13 18.43
C SER A 140 -28.10 -7.65 18.47
N ASN A 141 -29.12 -7.40 19.30
CA ASN A 141 -29.38 -6.26 20.16
C ASN A 141 -28.54 -4.96 19.97
N ALA A 142 -29.19 -3.87 19.55
CA ALA A 142 -28.69 -2.51 19.72
C ALA A 142 -29.79 -1.59 20.26
N LYS A 143 -29.70 -1.33 21.58
CA LYS A 143 -30.23 -0.14 22.25
C LYS A 143 -29.84 1.14 21.49
N LYS A 144 -30.77 2.10 21.42
CA LYS A 144 -30.72 3.47 22.02
C LYS A 144 -31.21 4.59 21.08
N LYS A 145 -32.24 5.29 21.59
CA LYS A 145 -32.44 6.76 21.62
C LYS A 145 -32.86 7.52 20.34
N LYS A 146 -34.04 8.17 20.52
CA LYS A 146 -34.27 9.63 20.45
C LYS A 146 -34.56 10.22 19.06
N LYS A 147 -35.83 10.50 18.79
CA LYS A 147 -36.38 11.87 18.76
C LYS A 147 -37.91 11.78 18.79
#